data_AF-A0A2I9D6P2-F1
#
_entry.id   AF-A0A2I9D6P2-F1
#
_cell.length_a   1.000
_cell.length_b   1.000
_cell.length_c   1.000
_cell.angle_alpha   90.00
_cell.angle_beta   90.00
_cell.angle_gamma   90.00
#
_symmetry.space_group_name_H-M   'P 1'
#
loop_
_entity.id
_entity.type
_entity.pdbx_description
1 polymer ?
#
loop_
_entity_poly.entity_id
_entity_poly.type
_entity_poly.pdbx_seq_one_letter_code
_entity_poly.pdbx_strand_id
1 'polypeptide(L)'
;MTRKPEEKYTDPELRGRLKEEIMASDKGGKPGQWSARKSQLLAREYEGQGGGYIGEKDEAARSLEHWTGEDWQTVDGDDHARHGGSVSRYLPKAVWEALSPEERREAEQSKVHGSEEGEQHVDWPPAVRRAMERFEREQGGK
;
A
#
# COMPACT_ATOMS: atom_id res chain seq x y z
N MET A 1 9.44 11.23 20.72
CA MET A 1 9.77 9.89 21.25
C MET A 1 8.72 8.92 20.75
N THR A 2 9.11 7.85 20.07
CA THR A 2 8.16 6.85 19.54
C THR A 2 7.67 5.97 20.70
N ARG A 3 6.37 6.02 21.02
CA ARG A 3 5.76 5.12 22.02
C ARG A 3 6.02 3.66 21.66
N LYS A 4 6.25 2.81 22.65
CA LYS A 4 6.37 1.37 22.40
C LYS A 4 5.01 0.79 21.96
N PRO A 5 4.98 -0.37 21.28
CA PRO A 5 3.72 -1.01 20.90
C PRO A 5 2.77 -1.23 22.09
N GLU A 6 3.33 -1.60 23.25
CA GLU A 6 2.60 -1.78 24.52
C GLU A 6 1.89 -0.51 25.04
N GLU A 7 2.31 0.65 24.57
CA GLU A 7 1.75 1.96 24.96
C GLU A 7 0.86 2.56 23.87
N LYS A 8 0.73 1.89 22.72
CA LYS A 8 0.01 2.36 21.53
C LYS A 8 -1.26 1.58 21.24
N TYR A 9 -1.29 0.29 21.60
CA TYR A 9 -2.32 -0.65 21.16
C TYR A 9 -3.01 -1.27 22.38
N THR A 10 -4.34 -1.43 22.30
CA THR A 10 -5.11 -2.06 23.38
C THR A 10 -4.77 -3.54 23.56
N ASP A 11 -4.33 -4.21 22.49
CA ASP A 11 -3.84 -5.58 22.54
C ASP A 11 -2.54 -5.72 21.69
N PRO A 12 -1.38 -5.45 22.30
CA PRO A 12 -0.09 -5.54 21.62
C PRO A 12 0.27 -6.98 21.20
N GLU A 13 -0.18 -7.99 21.94
CA GLU A 13 0.12 -9.40 21.67
C GLU A 13 -0.65 -9.90 20.45
N LEU A 14 -1.96 -9.59 20.37
CA LEU A 14 -2.78 -9.84 19.19
C LEU A 14 -2.14 -9.20 17.96
N ARG A 15 -1.77 -7.92 18.05
CA ARG A 15 -1.15 -7.22 16.92
C ARG A 15 0.19 -7.83 16.50
N GLY A 16 0.97 -8.33 17.47
CA GLY A 16 2.23 -9.05 17.22
C GLY A 16 2.00 -10.34 16.43
N ARG A 17 1.08 -11.19 16.90
CA ARG A 17 0.73 -12.45 16.22
C ARG A 17 0.24 -12.22 14.80
N LEU A 18 -0.71 -11.30 14.61
CA LEU A 18 -1.24 -10.95 13.28
C LEU A 18 -0.14 -10.46 12.35
N LYS A 19 0.81 -9.67 12.86
CA LYS A 19 1.94 -9.18 12.06
C LYS A 19 2.79 -10.34 11.54
N GLU A 20 3.11 -11.32 12.39
CA GLU A 20 3.91 -12.49 12.02
C GLU A 20 3.18 -13.37 11.01
N GLU A 21 1.90 -13.66 11.24
CA GLU A 21 1.06 -14.44 10.33
C GLU A 21 0.95 -13.80 8.94
N ILE A 22 0.65 -12.49 8.90
CA ILE A 22 0.56 -11.74 7.64
C ILE A 22 1.92 -11.68 6.95
N MET A 23 3.01 -11.51 7.71
CA MET A 23 4.36 -11.52 7.15
C MET A 23 4.71 -12.85 6.52
N ALA A 24 4.38 -13.97 7.17
CA ALA A 24 4.58 -15.32 6.64
C ALA A 24 3.67 -15.65 5.45
N SER A 25 2.51 -15.00 5.32
CA SER A 25 1.58 -15.23 4.22
C SER A 25 2.04 -14.62 2.88
N ASP A 26 1.43 -15.12 1.81
CA ASP A 26 1.48 -14.56 0.44
C ASP A 26 0.46 -13.43 0.22
N LYS A 27 -0.35 -13.10 1.25
CA LYS A 27 -1.32 -12.01 1.19
C LYS A 27 -0.60 -10.66 1.23
N GLY A 28 -0.89 -9.81 0.25
CA GLY A 28 -0.31 -8.47 0.17
C GLY A 28 1.17 -8.43 -0.20
N GLY A 29 1.78 -9.51 -0.67
CA GLY A 29 3.17 -9.55 -1.11
C GLY A 29 3.82 -10.91 -0.93
N LYS A 30 5.11 -11.03 -1.25
CA LYS A 30 5.83 -12.30 -1.06
C LYS A 30 5.90 -12.68 0.44
N PRO A 31 5.83 -13.97 0.77
CA PRO A 31 6.12 -14.49 2.12
C PRO A 31 7.45 -13.97 2.67
N GLY A 32 7.48 -13.64 3.96
CA GLY A 32 8.67 -13.15 4.67
C GLY A 32 9.00 -11.66 4.47
N GLN A 33 8.30 -10.96 3.58
CA GLN A 33 8.53 -9.54 3.33
C GLN A 33 7.42 -8.66 3.93
N TRP A 34 7.79 -7.47 4.40
CA TRP A 34 6.83 -6.45 4.85
C TRP A 34 6.53 -5.47 3.72
N SER A 35 5.25 -5.27 3.40
CA SER A 35 4.78 -4.39 2.33
C SER A 35 3.75 -3.39 2.85
N ALA A 36 3.47 -2.35 2.04
CA ALA A 36 2.37 -1.42 2.33
C ALA A 36 1.03 -2.17 2.46
N ARG A 37 0.71 -3.07 1.53
CA ARG A 37 -0.53 -3.86 1.57
C ARG A 37 -0.63 -4.75 2.81
N LYS A 38 0.48 -5.35 3.27
CA LYS A 38 0.52 -6.11 4.54
C LYS A 38 0.28 -5.22 5.76
N SER A 39 0.74 -3.97 5.72
CA SER A 39 0.44 -2.98 6.76
C SER A 39 -1.04 -2.64 6.82
N GLN A 40 -1.69 -2.46 5.66
CA GLN A 40 -3.13 -2.25 5.57
C GLN A 40 -3.93 -3.47 6.08
N LEU A 41 -3.53 -4.68 5.66
CA LEU A 41 -4.14 -5.93 6.13
C LEU A 41 -4.03 -6.06 7.65
N LEU A 42 -2.86 -5.76 8.21
CA LEU A 42 -2.65 -5.80 9.65
C LEU A 42 -3.55 -4.82 10.39
N ALA A 43 -3.69 -3.59 9.89
CA ALA A 43 -4.58 -2.61 10.51
C ALA A 43 -6.04 -3.09 10.51
N ARG A 44 -6.52 -3.55 9.35
CA ARG A 44 -7.89 -4.06 9.18
C ARG A 44 -8.17 -5.29 10.04
N GLU A 45 -7.27 -6.27 10.04
CA GLU A 45 -7.44 -7.51 10.80
C GLU A 45 -7.37 -7.26 12.30
N TYR A 46 -6.45 -6.40 12.73
CA TYR A 46 -6.33 -6.02 14.13
C TYR A 46 -7.60 -5.34 14.64
N GLU A 47 -8.14 -4.34 13.92
CA GLU A 47 -9.41 -3.70 14.28
C GLU A 47 -10.60 -4.67 14.19
N GLY A 48 -10.62 -5.54 13.17
CA GLY A 48 -11.66 -6.56 12.99
C GLY A 48 -11.70 -7.63 14.09
N GLN A 49 -10.55 -7.93 14.71
CA GLN A 49 -10.45 -8.85 15.85
C GLN A 49 -10.60 -8.15 17.21
N GLY A 50 -11.08 -6.90 17.24
CA GLY A 50 -11.36 -6.15 18.46
C GLY A 50 -10.16 -5.39 19.03
N GLY A 51 -9.04 -5.35 18.29
CA GLY A 51 -7.90 -4.50 18.59
C GLY A 51 -8.20 -3.02 18.36
N GLY A 52 -7.58 -2.16 19.18
CA GLY A 52 -7.71 -0.71 19.09
C GLY A 52 -6.44 0.03 19.46
N TYR A 53 -6.55 1.36 19.54
CA TYR A 53 -5.45 2.27 19.86
C TYR A 53 -5.64 2.86 21.25
N ILE A 54 -4.55 3.04 21.99
CA ILE A 54 -4.55 3.73 23.27
C ILE A 54 -4.43 5.24 23.02
N GLY A 55 -5.51 5.95 23.33
CA GLY A 55 -5.66 7.37 23.04
C GLY A 55 -5.87 7.63 21.55
N GLU A 56 -5.53 8.84 21.10
CA GLU A 56 -5.65 9.17 19.69
C GLU A 56 -4.65 8.39 18.82
N LYS A 57 -5.10 8.01 17.60
CA LYS A 57 -4.24 7.47 16.54
C LYS A 57 -3.06 8.42 16.32
N ASP A 58 -1.85 7.89 16.23
CA ASP A 58 -0.69 8.69 15.86
C ASP A 58 -0.70 9.05 14.37
N GLU A 59 0.18 9.95 13.95
CA GLU A 59 0.26 10.38 12.54
C GLU A 59 0.45 9.20 11.57
N ALA A 60 1.20 8.17 11.97
CA ALA A 60 1.41 6.99 11.15
C ALA A 60 0.12 6.16 11.00
N ALA A 61 -0.64 5.98 12.08
CA ALA A 61 -1.91 5.26 12.05
C ALA A 61 -2.99 6.03 11.27
N ARG A 62 -3.05 7.37 11.43
CA ARG A 62 -3.96 8.23 10.65
C ARG A 62 -3.60 8.23 9.17
N SER A 63 -2.30 8.33 8.86
CA SER A 63 -1.82 8.23 7.49
C SER A 63 -2.17 6.87 6.89
N LEU A 64 -1.94 5.76 7.61
CA LEU A 64 -2.27 4.43 7.12
C LEU A 64 -3.78 4.26 6.87
N GLU A 65 -4.64 4.77 7.75
CA GLU A 65 -6.10 4.76 7.56
C GLU A 65 -6.48 5.51 6.28
N HIS A 66 -5.93 6.71 6.09
CA HIS A 66 -6.12 7.50 4.88
C HIS A 66 -5.68 6.73 3.63
N TRP A 67 -4.42 6.25 3.60
CA TRP A 67 -3.87 5.46 2.50
C TRP A 67 -4.64 4.17 2.20
N THR A 68 -5.30 3.58 3.22
CA THR A 68 -6.13 2.38 3.05
C THR A 68 -7.51 2.69 2.48
N GLY A 69 -8.03 3.90 2.73
CA GLY A 69 -9.32 4.36 2.22
C GLY A 69 -9.30 4.76 0.74
N GLU A 70 -8.12 4.92 0.15
CA GLU A 70 -7.95 5.27 -1.26
C GLU A 70 -8.35 4.12 -2.20
N ASP A 71 -8.87 4.47 -3.38
CA ASP A 71 -9.27 3.53 -4.42
C ASP A 71 -8.02 3.08 -5.21
N TRP A 72 -7.34 2.05 -4.71
CA TRP A 72 -6.16 1.49 -5.35
C TRP A 72 -6.53 0.50 -6.45
N GLN A 73 -5.99 0.73 -7.65
CA GLN A 73 -6.38 -0.07 -8.82
C GLN A 73 -5.25 -0.16 -9.88
N THR A 74 -5.40 -1.13 -10.78
CA THR A 74 -4.62 -1.20 -12.04
C THR A 74 -5.10 -0.14 -13.03
N VAL A 75 -4.39 -0.01 -14.16
CA VAL A 75 -4.77 0.92 -15.24
C VAL A 75 -6.19 0.69 -15.76
N ASP A 76 -6.69 -0.54 -15.69
CA ASP A 76 -8.03 -0.94 -16.15
C ASP A 76 -9.10 -0.91 -15.03
N GLY A 77 -8.72 -0.53 -13.81
CA GLY A 77 -9.63 -0.45 -12.67
C GLY A 77 -9.78 -1.75 -11.87
N ASP A 78 -8.88 -2.72 -12.05
CA ASP A 78 -8.88 -3.98 -11.29
C ASP A 78 -8.19 -3.79 -9.92
N ASP A 79 -8.69 -4.45 -8.87
CA ASP A 79 -8.10 -4.43 -7.54
C ASP A 79 -6.96 -5.46 -7.37
N HIS A 80 -6.77 -6.33 -8.37
CA HIS A 80 -5.69 -7.29 -8.48
C HIS A 80 -4.62 -6.80 -9.46
N ALA A 81 -3.38 -6.68 -8.99
CA ALA A 81 -2.25 -6.26 -9.82
C ALA A 81 -1.49 -7.43 -10.48
N ARG A 82 -1.97 -8.67 -10.37
CA ARG A 82 -1.31 -9.86 -10.92
C ARG A 82 -2.34 -10.77 -11.60
N HIS A 83 -2.13 -11.06 -12.88
CA HIS A 83 -3.01 -11.92 -13.66
C HIS A 83 -2.21 -12.92 -14.47
N GLY A 84 -2.34 -14.22 -14.19
CA GLY A 84 -1.81 -15.27 -15.06
C GLY A 84 -0.30 -15.17 -15.40
N GLY A 85 0.50 -14.55 -14.53
CA GLY A 85 1.94 -14.32 -14.75
C GLY A 85 2.33 -12.91 -15.19
N SER A 86 1.38 -12.07 -15.60
CA SER A 86 1.62 -10.64 -15.80
C SER A 86 1.46 -9.88 -14.48
N VAL A 87 2.13 -8.74 -14.38
CA VAL A 87 1.92 -7.79 -13.29
C VAL A 87 1.54 -6.43 -13.87
N SER A 88 0.62 -5.77 -13.21
CA SER A 88 0.19 -4.41 -13.52
C SER A 88 0.69 -3.43 -12.48
N ARG A 89 0.82 -2.17 -12.88
CA ARG A 89 1.12 -1.09 -11.93
C ARG A 89 -0.12 -0.82 -11.09
N TYR A 90 0.09 -0.67 -9.79
CA TYR A 90 -0.97 -0.45 -8.83
C TYR A 90 -0.80 0.93 -8.21
N LEU A 91 -1.72 1.84 -8.51
CA LEU A 91 -1.69 3.25 -8.10
C LEU A 91 -3.08 3.66 -7.59
N PRO A 92 -3.17 4.75 -6.80
CA PRO A 92 -4.46 5.36 -6.50
C PRO A 92 -5.17 5.78 -7.79
N LYS A 93 -6.49 5.62 -7.83
CA LYS A 93 -7.33 6.04 -8.95
C LYS A 93 -7.12 7.51 -9.33
N ALA A 94 -7.04 8.40 -8.34
CA ALA A 94 -6.78 9.82 -8.56
C ALA A 94 -5.44 10.07 -9.29
N VAL A 95 -4.44 9.23 -9.04
CA VAL A 95 -3.13 9.31 -9.73
C VAL A 95 -3.29 8.86 -11.17
N TRP A 96 -4.02 7.78 -11.45
CA TRP A 96 -4.36 7.40 -12.82
C TRP A 96 -5.12 8.52 -13.55
N GLU A 97 -6.11 9.12 -12.91
CA GLU A 97 -6.91 10.22 -13.46
C GLU A 97 -6.07 11.46 -13.80
N ALA A 98 -4.98 11.70 -13.08
CA ALA A 98 -4.05 12.80 -13.34
C ALA A 98 -3.06 12.55 -14.48
N LEU A 99 -2.95 11.32 -15.00
CA LEU A 99 -2.04 10.95 -16.10
C LEU A 99 -2.74 10.99 -17.46
N SER A 100 -2.01 11.45 -18.47
CA SER A 100 -2.45 11.35 -19.87
C SER A 100 -2.50 9.89 -20.34
N PRO A 101 -3.26 9.54 -21.39
CA PRO A 101 -3.30 8.17 -21.93
C PRO A 101 -1.91 7.60 -22.25
N GLU A 102 -1.00 8.44 -22.75
CA GLU A 102 0.38 8.06 -23.06
C GLU A 102 1.19 7.79 -21.78
N GLU A 103 1.07 8.65 -20.77
CA GLU A 103 1.74 8.48 -19.48
C GLU A 103 1.23 7.22 -18.75
N ARG A 104 -0.07 6.91 -18.85
CA ARG A 104 -0.63 5.67 -18.29
C ARG A 104 -0.03 4.44 -18.93
N ARG A 105 0.08 4.46 -20.26
CA ARG A 105 0.68 3.36 -21.04
C ARG A 105 2.14 3.17 -20.67
N GLU A 106 2.93 4.25 -20.55
CA GLU A 106 4.33 4.19 -20.12
C GLU A 106 4.45 3.62 -18.68
N ALA A 107 3.59 4.07 -17.78
CA ALA A 107 3.53 3.58 -16.41
C ALA A 107 3.27 2.06 -16.37
N GLU A 108 2.30 1.57 -17.13
CA GLU A 108 2.04 0.13 -17.19
C GLU A 108 3.18 -0.64 -17.85
N GLN A 109 3.66 -0.19 -19.02
CA GLN A 109 4.71 -0.88 -19.77
C GLN A 109 6.02 -0.99 -18.98
N SER A 110 6.44 0.07 -18.30
CA SER A 110 7.63 0.01 -17.44
C SER A 110 7.47 -1.06 -16.35
N LYS A 111 6.28 -1.17 -15.74
CA LYS A 111 6.02 -2.15 -14.69
C LYS A 111 6.02 -3.59 -15.23
N VAL A 112 5.41 -3.81 -16.38
CA VAL A 112 5.43 -5.12 -17.07
C VAL A 112 6.86 -5.52 -17.39
N HIS A 113 7.61 -4.64 -18.08
CA HIS A 113 8.97 -4.92 -18.52
C HIS A 113 9.92 -5.24 -17.36
N GLY A 114 9.98 -4.39 -16.33
CA GLY A 114 10.85 -4.66 -15.19
C GLY A 114 10.46 -5.96 -14.47
N SER A 115 9.17 -6.32 -14.43
CA SER A 115 8.77 -7.62 -13.88
C SER A 115 9.19 -8.81 -14.73
N GLU A 116 9.19 -8.68 -16.07
CA GLU A 116 9.72 -9.71 -16.97
C GLU A 116 11.23 -9.91 -16.75
N GLU A 117 11.96 -8.84 -16.44
CA GLU A 117 13.38 -8.88 -16.05
C GLU A 117 13.61 -9.39 -14.62
N GLY A 118 12.55 -9.74 -13.89
CA GLY A 118 12.62 -10.26 -12.53
C GLY A 118 12.75 -9.18 -11.46
N GLU A 119 12.61 -7.90 -11.82
CA GLU A 119 12.62 -6.79 -10.87
C GLU A 119 11.35 -6.79 -10.02
N GLN A 120 11.54 -6.97 -8.72
CA GLN A 120 10.43 -6.87 -7.78
C GLN A 120 9.91 -5.44 -7.66
N HIS A 121 10.81 -4.46 -7.68
CA HIS A 121 10.51 -3.04 -7.59
C HIS A 121 10.98 -2.36 -8.87
N VAL A 122 10.04 -1.75 -9.58
CA VAL A 122 10.31 -0.97 -10.78
C VAL A 122 10.07 0.49 -10.45
N ASP A 123 11.00 1.33 -10.84
CA ASP A 123 10.90 2.76 -10.63
C ASP A 123 9.61 3.35 -11.23
N TRP A 124 9.16 4.45 -10.63
CA TRP A 124 8.06 5.24 -11.16
C TRP A 124 8.57 6.13 -12.30
N PRO A 125 7.93 6.10 -13.48
CA PRO A 125 8.19 7.11 -14.50
C PRO A 125 8.00 8.52 -13.95
N PRO A 126 8.68 9.54 -14.51
CA PRO A 126 8.59 10.91 -14.01
C PRO A 126 7.16 11.44 -13.89
N ALA A 127 6.27 11.07 -14.80
CA ALA A 127 4.85 11.44 -14.76
C ALA A 127 4.13 10.87 -13.53
N VAL A 128 4.37 9.58 -13.23
CA VAL A 128 3.82 8.92 -12.03
C VAL A 128 4.36 9.56 -10.76
N ARG A 129 5.67 9.85 -10.69
CA ARG A 129 6.26 10.54 -9.53
C ARG A 129 5.58 11.90 -9.29
N ARG A 130 5.48 12.72 -10.34
CA ARG A 130 4.80 14.03 -10.29
C ARG A 130 3.35 13.92 -9.82
N ALA A 131 2.60 12.95 -10.37
CA ALA A 131 1.20 12.74 -10.02
C ALA A 131 1.03 12.23 -8.58
N MET A 132 1.90 11.32 -8.12
CA MET A 132 1.95 10.85 -6.73
C MET A 132 2.29 11.98 -5.75
N GLU A 133 3.30 12.80 -6.05
CA GLU A 133 3.65 13.95 -5.20
C GLU A 133 2.51 14.96 -5.08
N ARG A 134 1.78 15.21 -6.18
CA ARG A 134 0.60 16.07 -6.15
C ARG A 134 -0.51 15.46 -5.31
N PHE A 135 -0.78 14.16 -5.53
CA PHE A 135 -1.77 13.40 -4.78
C PHE A 135 -1.46 13.46 -3.28
N GLU A 136 -0.24 13.18 -2.86
CA GLU A 136 0.18 13.24 -1.46
C GLU A 136 -0.04 14.62 -0.83
N ARG A 137 0.34 15.70 -1.54
CA ARG A 137 0.11 17.08 -1.04
C ARG A 137 -1.37 17.43 -0.89
N GLU A 138 -2.20 17.03 -1.83
CA GLU A 138 -3.65 17.29 -1.80
C GLU A 138 -4.33 16.55 -0.64
N GLN A 139 -3.76 15.43 -0.19
CA GLN A 139 -4.23 14.64 0.95
C GLN A 139 -3.64 15.07 2.30
N GLY A 140 -2.95 16.22 2.37
CA GLY A 140 -2.30 16.69 3.60
C GLY A 140 -1.04 15.90 3.98
N GLY A 141 -0.50 15.13 3.03
CA GLY A 141 0.84 14.56 3.09
C GLY A 141 1.90 15.65 2.95
N LYS A 142 2.89 15.56 3.83
CA LYS A 142 3.92 16.55 4.16
C LYS A 142 4.53 17.33 2.99
#